data_AF-A0A9P3PUL3-F1
#
_entry.id   AF-A0A9P3PUL3-F1
#
_cell.length_a   1.000
_cell.length_b   1.000
_cell.length_c   1.000
_cell.angle_alpha   90.00
_cell.angle_beta   90.00
_cell.angle_gamma   90.00
#
_symmetry.space_group_name_H-M   'P 1'
#
loop_
_entity.id
_entity.type
_entity.pdbx_description
1 polymer ?
#
loop_
_entity_poly.entity_id
_entity_poly.type
_entity_poly.pdbx_seq_one_letter_code
_entity_poly.pdbx_strand_id
1 'polypeptide(L)'
;MDATSSEPHRQSVLSHPTHTFTADELLDLTRSSRLNNKLADFGTAAAVDGFRAEIIQPYALRVPEVILGAEWGPSADIWNLGCLIFELLNGRWFLVSRGGPTWTPEASHLAHMPAMAQETFDPVYFGNA
;
A
#
# COMPACT_ATOMS: atom_id res chain seq x y z
N MET A 1 -4.49 36.85 36.22
CA MET A 1 -5.61 36.19 35.52
C MET A 1 -5.33 36.44 34.06
N ASP A 2 -4.70 35.48 33.37
CA ASP A 2 -4.37 35.63 31.95
C ASP A 2 -4.70 34.35 31.20
N ALA A 3 -5.12 34.58 29.96
CA ALA A 3 -5.99 33.75 29.16
C ALA A 3 -5.36 32.43 28.71
N THR A 4 -6.11 31.34 28.87
CA THR A 4 -5.95 30.12 28.10
C THR A 4 -6.37 30.39 26.65
N SER A 5 -5.39 30.78 25.82
CA SER A 5 -5.51 30.75 24.37
C SER A 5 -5.47 29.29 23.91
N SER A 6 -6.64 28.65 23.82
CA SER A 6 -6.78 27.35 23.16
C SER A 6 -6.60 27.55 21.65
N GLU A 7 -5.50 27.04 21.09
CA GLU A 7 -5.33 27.00 19.63
C GLU A 7 -6.48 26.24 18.98
N PRO A 8 -7.01 26.70 17.83
CA PRO A 8 -8.07 26.01 17.14
C PRO A 8 -7.55 24.65 16.63
N HIS A 9 -8.25 23.59 17.02
CA HIS A 9 -8.06 22.23 16.56
C HIS A 9 -7.99 22.22 15.02
N ARG A 10 -6.79 22.00 14.47
CA ARG A 10 -6.61 21.84 13.01
C ARG A 10 -7.41 20.61 12.59
N GLN A 11 -8.60 20.81 12.03
CA GLN A 11 -9.35 19.72 11.41
C GLN A 11 -8.50 19.14 10.29
N SER A 12 -8.26 17.83 10.30
CA SER A 12 -7.61 17.18 9.16
C SER A 12 -8.54 17.36 7.97
N VAL A 13 -8.06 18.05 6.93
CA VAL A 13 -8.77 18.14 5.66
C VAL A 13 -8.68 16.75 5.03
N LEU A 14 -9.70 15.92 5.24
CA LEU A 14 -9.86 14.71 4.45
C LEU A 14 -10.16 15.15 3.03
N SER A 15 -9.19 14.98 2.13
CA SER A 15 -9.40 15.22 0.71
C SER A 15 -10.50 14.29 0.21
N HIS A 16 -11.57 14.87 -0.30
CA HIS A 16 -12.63 14.09 -0.95
C HIS A 16 -12.14 13.79 -2.37
N PRO A 17 -12.31 12.54 -2.87
CA PRO A 17 -12.01 12.22 -4.25
C PRO A 17 -12.73 13.21 -5.17
N THR A 18 -11.99 13.93 -6.02
CA THR A 18 -12.59 14.87 -6.97
C THR A 18 -13.46 14.13 -7.98
N HIS A 19 -13.14 12.86 -8.24
CA HIS A 19 -13.92 11.97 -9.08
C HIS A 19 -13.66 10.51 -8.70
N THR A 20 -14.72 9.71 -8.63
CA THR A 20 -14.66 8.27 -8.40
C THR A 20 -15.13 7.61 -9.69
N PHE A 21 -14.24 6.85 -10.34
CA PHE A 21 -14.57 6.12 -11.56
C PHE A 21 -15.20 4.76 -11.22
N THR A 22 -16.21 4.37 -11.99
CA THR A 22 -16.73 3.00 -12.04
C THR A 22 -15.76 2.09 -12.78
N ALA A 23 -15.91 0.77 -12.62
CA ALA A 23 -15.09 -0.21 -13.33
C ALA A 23 -15.22 -0.07 -14.86
N ASP A 24 -16.43 0.20 -15.36
CA ASP A 24 -16.68 0.41 -16.79
C ASP A 24 -15.99 1.68 -17.30
N GLU A 25 -16.01 2.77 -16.53
CA GLU A 25 -15.29 4.00 -16.85
C GLU A 25 -13.77 3.78 -16.83
N LEU A 26 -13.23 3.02 -15.88
CA LEU A 26 -11.80 2.68 -15.87
C LEU A 26 -11.41 1.83 -17.09
N LEU A 27 -12.26 0.90 -17.51
CA LEU A 27 -12.01 0.08 -18.70
C LEU A 27 -12.07 0.91 -19.99
N ASP A 28 -12.96 1.88 -20.07
CA ASP A 28 -13.02 2.80 -21.22
C ASP A 28 -11.82 3.78 -21.22
N LEU A 29 -11.41 4.25 -20.04
CA LEU A 29 -10.24 5.10 -19.86
C LEU A 29 -8.93 4.38 -20.20
N THR A 30 -8.75 3.14 -19.75
CA THR A 30 -7.56 2.32 -20.11
C THR A 30 -7.52 2.01 -21.60
N ARG A 31 -8.67 1.96 -22.28
CA ARG A 31 -8.78 1.85 -23.74
C ARG A 31 -8.56 3.18 -24.46
N SER A 32 -8.69 4.32 -23.77
CA SER A 32 -8.49 5.65 -24.30
C SER A 32 -7.04 6.10 -24.12
N SER A 33 -6.29 6.21 -25.22
CA SER A 33 -4.87 6.57 -25.26
C SER A 33 -4.53 8.02 -24.82
N ARG A 34 -5.42 8.72 -24.11
CA ARG A 34 -5.28 10.16 -23.76
C ARG A 34 -5.21 10.45 -22.25
N LEU A 35 -5.00 9.45 -21.41
CA LEU A 35 -4.87 9.68 -19.98
C LEU A 35 -3.58 10.44 -19.64
N ASN A 36 -3.72 11.58 -18.97
CA ASN A 36 -2.61 12.35 -18.41
C ASN A 36 -2.59 12.16 -16.89
N ASN A 37 -2.07 11.01 -16.46
CA ASN A 37 -2.02 10.64 -15.05
C ASN A 37 -0.82 11.29 -14.36
N LYS A 38 -1.02 11.79 -13.14
CA LYS A 38 0.03 12.38 -12.29
C LYS A 38 -0.09 11.81 -10.89
N LEU A 39 1.04 11.44 -10.29
CA LEU A 39 1.10 11.12 -8.87
C LEU A 39 0.98 12.40 -8.05
N ALA A 40 0.30 12.30 -6.91
CA ALA A 40 0.10 13.37 -5.96
C ALA A 40 0.28 12.82 -4.53
N ASP A 41 0.22 13.73 -3.55
CA ASP A 41 0.41 13.44 -2.12
C ASP A 41 1.79 12.83 -1.78
N PHE A 42 2.81 13.68 -1.81
CA PHE A 42 4.19 13.32 -1.43
C PHE A 42 4.48 13.58 0.05
N GLY A 43 3.45 13.67 0.91
CA GLY A 43 3.61 13.99 2.34
C GLY A 43 4.41 12.95 3.13
N THR A 44 4.45 11.71 2.62
CA THR A 44 5.20 10.58 3.19
C THR A 44 6.37 10.13 2.31
N ALA A 45 6.66 10.85 1.22
CA ALA A 45 7.74 10.49 0.31
C ALA A 45 9.10 10.68 0.98
N ALA A 46 10.03 9.77 0.70
CA ALA A 46 11.39 9.80 1.20
C ALA A 46 12.40 9.81 0.04
N ALA A 47 13.45 10.60 0.18
CA ALA A 47 14.60 10.52 -0.72
C ALA A 47 15.38 9.22 -0.47
N VAL A 48 16.00 8.67 -1.52
CA VAL A 48 16.76 7.41 -1.44
C VAL A 48 17.87 7.47 -0.37
N ASP A 49 18.56 8.61 -0.29
CA ASP A 49 19.65 8.87 0.66
C ASP A 49 19.18 9.57 1.95
N GLY A 50 17.86 9.65 2.16
CA GLY A 50 17.24 10.31 3.30
C GLY A 50 16.90 9.37 4.46
N PHE A 51 16.22 9.92 5.47
CA PHE A 51 15.66 9.13 6.56
C PHE A 51 14.63 8.12 6.04
N ARG A 52 14.74 6.87 6.48
CA ARG A 52 13.81 5.78 6.13
C ARG A 52 12.98 5.41 7.35
N ALA A 53 11.67 5.60 7.25
CA ALA A 53 10.73 5.09 8.24
C ALA A 53 10.73 3.55 8.23
N GLU A 54 10.63 2.94 9.41
CA GLU A 54 10.56 1.47 9.54
C GLU A 54 9.27 0.93 8.94
N ILE A 55 8.16 1.67 9.07
CA ILE A 55 6.86 1.31 8.52
C ILE A 55 6.49 2.31 7.44
N ILE A 56 6.40 1.82 6.22
CA ILE A 56 5.81 2.52 5.09
C ILE A 56 4.56 1.76 4.62
N GLN A 57 3.72 2.44 3.84
CA GLN A 57 2.56 1.89 3.16
C GLN A 57 1.41 1.41 4.09
N PRO A 58 0.15 1.50 3.63
CA PRO A 58 -0.96 0.79 4.27
C PRO A 58 -0.80 -0.72 4.09
N TYR A 59 -1.41 -1.51 4.99
CA TYR A 59 -1.27 -2.97 5.03
C TYR A 59 -1.50 -3.68 3.70
N ALA A 60 -2.50 -3.28 2.91
CA ALA A 60 -2.83 -3.94 1.65
C ALA A 60 -1.77 -3.75 0.55
N LEU A 61 -0.92 -2.73 0.69
CA LEU A 61 0.14 -2.39 -0.26
C LEU A 61 1.53 -2.64 0.33
N ARG A 62 1.62 -3.15 1.57
CA ARG A 62 2.89 -3.25 2.25
C ARG A 62 3.76 -4.32 1.61
N VAL A 63 4.94 -3.90 1.16
CA VAL A 63 5.91 -4.76 0.47
C VAL A 63 6.52 -5.78 1.46
N PRO A 64 6.89 -7.00 1.02
CA PRO A 64 7.43 -8.04 1.90
C PRO A 64 8.64 -7.62 2.73
N GLU A 65 9.61 -6.88 2.16
CA GLU A 65 10.80 -6.45 2.92
C GLU A 65 10.44 -5.59 4.13
N VAL A 66 9.41 -4.74 4.04
CA VAL A 66 8.94 -3.93 5.18
C VAL A 66 8.27 -4.81 6.24
N ILE A 67 7.50 -5.83 5.83
CA ILE A 67 6.86 -6.76 6.78
C ILE A 67 7.91 -7.61 7.51
N LEU A 68 8.98 -7.99 6.81
CA LEU A 68 10.08 -8.80 7.34
C LEU A 68 11.11 -7.95 8.12
N GLY A 69 10.95 -6.63 8.17
CA GLY A 69 11.89 -5.72 8.84
C GLY A 69 13.24 -5.58 8.12
N ALA A 70 13.29 -5.90 6.83
CA ALA A 70 14.46 -5.69 5.98
C ALA A 70 14.51 -4.27 5.42
N GLU A 71 15.67 -3.88 4.89
CA GLU A 71 15.80 -2.60 4.20
C GLU A 71 14.91 -2.54 2.96
N TRP A 72 14.20 -1.43 2.80
CA TRP A 72 13.38 -1.13 1.62
C TRP A 72 14.01 -0.03 0.78
N GLY A 73 13.59 0.03 -0.49
CA GLY A 73 14.03 1.03 -1.45
C GLY A 73 13.00 1.27 -2.55
N PRO A 74 13.41 1.85 -3.69
CA PRO A 74 12.50 2.16 -4.81
C PRO A 74 11.69 0.97 -5.35
N SER A 75 12.12 -0.27 -5.09
CA SER A 75 11.34 -1.49 -5.41
C SER A 75 9.98 -1.52 -4.73
N ALA A 76 9.83 -0.88 -3.56
CA ALA A 76 8.58 -0.79 -2.82
C ALA A 76 7.49 -0.06 -3.63
N ASP A 77 7.85 0.95 -4.42
CA ASP A 77 6.92 1.66 -5.30
C ASP A 77 6.48 0.80 -6.49
N ILE A 78 7.37 -0.05 -7.02
CA ILE A 78 7.05 -1.00 -8.10
C ILE A 78 6.06 -2.06 -7.60
N TRP A 79 6.23 -2.54 -6.37
CA TRP A 79 5.27 -3.42 -5.72
C TRP A 79 3.88 -2.77 -5.60
N ASN A 80 3.82 -1.50 -5.16
CA ASN A 80 2.58 -0.75 -5.06
C ASN A 80 1.91 -0.54 -6.42
N LEU A 81 2.69 -0.22 -7.45
CA LEU A 81 2.19 -0.09 -8.81
C LEU A 81 1.56 -1.41 -9.30
N GLY A 82 2.20 -2.55 -9.04
CA GLY A 82 1.65 -3.87 -9.38
C GLY A 82 0.31 -4.15 -8.69
N CYS A 83 0.24 -3.86 -7.39
CA CYS A 83 -1.00 -4.02 -6.61
C CYS A 83 -2.13 -3.11 -7.14
N LEU A 84 -1.82 -1.84 -7.44
CA LEU A 84 -2.79 -0.87 -7.97
C LEU A 84 -3.28 -1.27 -9.37
N ILE A 85 -2.40 -1.72 -10.26
CA ILE A 85 -2.80 -2.22 -11.59
C ILE A 85 -3.75 -3.40 -11.44
N PHE A 86 -3.43 -4.36 -10.57
CA PHE A 86 -4.32 -5.50 -10.34
C PHE A 86 -5.70 -5.04 -9.82
N GLU A 87 -5.73 -4.12 -8.85
CA GLU A 87 -6.96 -3.59 -8.29
C GLU A 87 -7.82 -2.88 -9.34
N LEU A 88 -7.21 -2.03 -10.18
CA LEU A 88 -7.89 -1.32 -11.26
C LEU A 88 -8.50 -2.28 -12.29
N LEU A 89 -7.82 -3.40 -12.59
CA LEU A 89 -8.31 -4.38 -13.56
C LEU A 89 -9.40 -5.30 -13.00
N ASN A 90 -9.38 -5.59 -11.69
CA ASN A 90 -10.23 -6.62 -11.08
C ASN A 90 -11.30 -6.07 -10.13
N GLY A 91 -11.26 -4.78 -9.78
CA GLY A 91 -12.18 -4.14 -8.83
C GLY A 91 -12.07 -4.69 -7.40
N ARG A 92 -10.95 -5.34 -7.06
CA ARG A 92 -10.68 -5.91 -5.72
C ARG A 92 -9.20 -5.85 -5.40
N TRP A 93 -8.86 -5.78 -4.11
CA TRP A 93 -7.47 -5.78 -3.65
C TRP A 93 -6.71 -7.02 -4.10
N PHE A 94 -5.46 -6.81 -4.50
CA PHE A 94 -4.54 -7.91 -4.82
C PHE A 94 -4.22 -8.76 -3.59
N LEU A 95 -3.94 -8.10 -2.47
CA LEU A 95 -3.60 -8.74 -1.20
C LEU A 95 -4.55 -8.27 -0.11
N VAL A 96 -5.20 -9.23 0.53
CA VAL A 96 -6.05 -8.97 1.70
C VAL A 96 -5.33 -9.48 2.93
N SER A 97 -4.99 -8.56 3.82
CA SER A 97 -4.41 -8.86 5.13
C SER A 97 -5.54 -9.09 6.13
N ARG A 98 -5.60 -10.27 6.75
CA ARG A 98 -6.61 -10.61 7.76
C ARG A 98 -5.94 -11.21 8.99
N GLY A 99 -6.16 -10.59 10.15
CA GLY A 99 -5.81 -11.19 11.43
C GLY A 99 -6.78 -12.31 11.79
N GLY A 100 -6.27 -13.29 12.54
CA GLY A 100 -7.07 -14.36 13.12
C GLY A 100 -6.65 -14.66 14.56
N PRO A 101 -7.25 -15.69 15.20
CA PRO A 101 -6.94 -16.03 16.58
C PRO A 101 -5.48 -16.44 16.81
N THR A 102 -4.80 -16.97 15.79
CA THR A 102 -3.44 -17.52 15.89
C THR A 102 -2.44 -16.91 14.91
N TRP A 103 -2.85 -15.96 14.06
CA TRP A 103 -1.97 -15.33 13.07
C TRP A 103 -2.22 -13.81 12.97
N THR A 104 -1.15 -13.08 12.70
CA THR A 104 -1.21 -11.63 12.50
C THR A 104 -1.69 -11.28 11.09
N PRO A 105 -2.25 -10.07 10.89
CA PRO A 105 -2.55 -9.57 9.55
C PRO A 105 -1.33 -9.65 8.60
N GLU A 106 -0.13 -9.34 9.10
CA GLU A 106 1.14 -9.42 8.38
C GLU A 106 1.50 -10.84 7.95
N ALA A 107 1.35 -11.82 8.85
CA ALA A 107 1.62 -13.22 8.54
C ALA A 107 0.66 -13.74 7.46
N SER A 108 -0.63 -13.37 7.55
CA SER A 108 -1.61 -13.67 6.49
C SER A 108 -1.26 -12.98 5.18
N HIS A 109 -0.72 -11.77 5.22
CA HIS A 109 -0.37 -11.01 4.02
C HIS A 109 0.83 -11.67 3.30
N LEU A 110 1.88 -12.04 4.04
CA LEU A 110 3.04 -12.76 3.50
C LEU A 110 2.65 -14.12 2.90
N ALA A 111 1.80 -14.90 3.59
CA ALA A 111 1.36 -16.20 3.10
C ALA A 111 0.55 -16.09 1.79
N HIS A 112 -0.12 -14.96 1.55
CA HIS A 112 -0.95 -14.75 0.37
C HIS A 112 -0.13 -14.40 -0.88
N MET A 113 1.04 -13.75 -0.73
CA MET A 113 1.89 -13.34 -1.84
C MET A 113 2.31 -14.50 -2.78
N PRO A 114 2.90 -15.61 -2.29
CA PRO A 114 3.32 -16.72 -3.15
C PRO A 114 2.12 -17.39 -3.82
N ALA A 115 0.99 -17.52 -3.09
CA ALA A 115 -0.23 -18.07 -3.66
C ALA A 115 -0.76 -17.24 -4.84
N MET A 116 -0.68 -15.91 -4.77
CA MET A 116 -1.07 -15.02 -5.86
C MET A 116 -0.07 -15.02 -7.03
N ALA A 117 1.22 -15.22 -6.75
CA ALA A 117 2.26 -15.38 -7.76
C ALA A 117 2.24 -16.75 -8.45
N GLN A 118 1.38 -17.69 -7.99
CA GLN A 118 1.40 -19.11 -8.37
C GLN A 118 2.75 -19.79 -8.07
N GLU A 119 3.47 -19.27 -7.07
CA GLU A 119 4.76 -19.80 -6.59
C GLU A 119 4.51 -20.68 -5.36
N THR A 120 5.23 -21.80 -5.26
CA THR A 120 5.17 -22.64 -4.05
C THR A 120 6.19 -22.14 -3.03
N PHE A 121 5.74 -21.78 -1.83
CA PHE A 121 6.64 -21.44 -0.73
C PHE A 121 7.20 -22.71 -0.09
N ASP A 122 8.52 -22.87 -0.11
CA ASP A 122 9.17 -24.01 0.54
C ASP A 122 9.20 -23.80 2.07
N PRO A 123 8.58 -24.68 2.87
CA PRO A 123 8.61 -24.56 4.33
C PRO A 123 10.03 -24.63 4.92
N VAL A 124 11.04 -25.09 4.17
CA VAL A 124 12.44 -25.16 4.62
C VAL A 124 12.97 -23.79 5.07
N TYR A 125 12.41 -22.70 4.56
CA TYR A 125 12.79 -21.34 4.96
C TYR A 125 12.42 -21.01 6.42
N PHE A 126 11.52 -21.77 7.06
CA PHE A 126 11.21 -21.64 8.50
C PHE A 126 12.04 -22.56 9.40
N GLY A 127 12.82 -23.50 8.82
CA GLY A 127 13.51 -24.54 9.58
C GLY A 127 14.84 -24.13 10.22
N ASN A 128 15.36 -22.94 9.92
CA ASN A 128 16.68 -22.47 10.36
C ASN A 128 16.65 -21.17 11.18
N ALA A 129 15.50 -20.83 11.78
CA ALA A 129 15.39 -19.70 12.72
C ALA A 129 15.50 -20.17 14.18
#